data_AF-A0A7W1HCP5-F1
#
_entry.id   AF-A0A7W1HCP5-F1
#
_cell.length_a   1.000
_cell.length_b   1.000
_cell.length_c   1.000
_cell.angle_alpha   90.00
_cell.angle_beta   90.00
_cell.angle_gamma   90.00
#
_symmetry.space_group_name_H-M   'P 1'
#
loop_
_entity.id
_entity.type
_entity.pdbx_description
1 polymer ?
#
loop_
_entity_poly.entity_id
_entity_poly.type
_entity_poly.pdbx_seq_one_letter_code
_entity_poly.pdbx_strand_id
1 'polypeptide(L)'
;MNYEILRADTDEVFRFIWENAEVFDIDRAYRLHVISVRPSIRVGPDGLVVAEVVADYVQTVELTAAEFAQRAGGLPGGIGPETRLQLFGGGVFIFDQFGRAKFHQTKPLQDWARQALRLRHLVDHGLQDRTGRFGFTLSLPRGQRFALMHVADRRAGEDW
;
A
#
# COMPACT_ATOMS: atom_id res chain seq x y z
N MET A 1 15.07 -14.40 -16.26
CA MET A 1 14.77 -14.23 -14.83
C MET A 1 14.71 -15.59 -14.18
N ASN A 2 15.40 -15.79 -13.06
CA ASN A 2 15.45 -17.07 -12.35
C ASN A 2 14.38 -17.08 -11.24
N TYR A 3 13.44 -18.02 -11.31
CA TYR A 3 12.34 -18.17 -10.34
C TYR A 3 12.83 -18.29 -8.89
N GLU A 4 13.96 -18.98 -8.66
CA GLU A 4 14.50 -19.16 -7.32
C GLU A 4 14.94 -17.84 -6.66
N ILE A 5 15.41 -16.87 -7.47
CA ILE A 5 15.82 -15.55 -6.98
C ILE A 5 14.58 -14.71 -6.62
N LEU A 6 13.54 -14.76 -7.46
CA LEU A 6 12.27 -14.07 -7.20
C LEU A 6 11.55 -14.54 -5.93
N ARG A 7 11.87 -15.72 -5.40
CA ARG A 7 11.26 -16.24 -4.16
C ARG A 7 11.79 -15.57 -2.89
N ALA A 8 12.94 -14.93 -2.94
CA ALA A 8 13.61 -14.43 -1.74
C ALA A 8 14.13 -13.00 -1.87
N ASP A 9 14.43 -12.54 -3.09
CA ASP A 9 15.15 -11.29 -3.32
C ASP A 9 14.22 -10.12 -3.63
N THR A 10 14.18 -9.14 -2.72
CA THR A 10 13.43 -7.90 -2.91
C THR A 10 13.98 -7.05 -4.05
N ASP A 11 15.28 -7.12 -4.34
CA ASP A 11 15.92 -6.33 -5.38
C ASP A 11 15.60 -6.86 -6.77
N GLU A 12 15.50 -8.19 -6.92
CA GLU A 12 15.05 -8.81 -8.17
C GLU A 12 13.57 -8.51 -8.44
N VAL A 13 12.72 -8.53 -7.42
CA VAL A 13 11.32 -8.09 -7.54
C VAL A 13 11.24 -6.61 -7.88
N PHE A 14 12.06 -5.76 -7.24
CA PHE A 14 12.14 -4.34 -7.59
C PHE A 14 12.53 -4.15 -9.05
N ARG A 15 13.56 -4.89 -9.52
CA ARG A 15 14.00 -4.87 -10.92
C ARG A 15 12.88 -5.26 -11.85
N PHE A 16 12.17 -6.37 -11.56
CA PHE A 16 11.02 -6.81 -12.33
C PHE A 16 9.96 -5.70 -12.45
N ILE A 17 9.59 -5.07 -11.33
CA ILE A 17 8.61 -3.99 -11.32
C ILE A 17 9.11 -2.81 -12.14
N TRP A 18 10.37 -2.42 -11.97
CA TRP A 18 10.97 -1.28 -12.65
C TRP A 18 10.99 -1.44 -14.16
N GLU A 19 11.46 -2.58 -14.66
CA GLU A 19 11.54 -2.88 -16.10
C GLU A 19 10.13 -2.93 -16.74
N ASN A 20 9.11 -3.35 -15.99
CA ASN A 20 7.74 -3.53 -16.48
C ASN A 20 6.78 -2.43 -15.99
N ALA A 21 7.29 -1.31 -15.47
CA ALA A 21 6.48 -0.31 -14.76
C ALA A 21 5.31 0.23 -15.60
N GLU A 22 5.53 0.45 -16.89
CA GLU A 22 4.52 0.93 -17.84
C GLU A 22 3.38 -0.07 -18.04
N VAL A 23 3.67 -1.37 -18.05
CA VAL A 23 2.67 -2.44 -18.17
C VAL A 23 1.78 -2.50 -16.94
N PHE A 24 2.32 -2.12 -15.78
CA PHE A 24 1.62 -2.16 -14.48
C PHE A 24 1.03 -0.82 -14.06
N ASP A 25 1.09 0.21 -14.92
CA ASP A 25 0.67 1.59 -14.60
C ASP A 25 1.33 2.11 -13.31
N ILE A 26 2.62 1.81 -13.13
CA ILE A 26 3.44 2.24 -12.00
C ILE A 26 4.33 3.39 -12.46
N ASP A 27 4.14 4.56 -11.84
CA ASP A 27 4.93 5.73 -12.16
C ASP A 27 6.31 5.68 -11.48
N ARG A 28 7.37 5.68 -12.30
CA ARG A 28 8.78 5.63 -11.87
C ARG A 28 9.24 6.91 -11.17
N ALA A 29 8.48 8.00 -11.25
CA ALA A 29 8.79 9.26 -10.56
C ALA A 29 8.62 9.15 -9.03
N TYR A 30 7.87 8.15 -8.55
CA TYR A 30 7.66 7.94 -7.11
C TYR A 30 8.60 6.90 -6.55
N ARG A 31 9.03 7.12 -5.31
CA ARG A 31 9.88 6.17 -4.59
C ARG A 31 9.11 4.86 -4.41
N LEU A 32 9.63 3.78 -4.98
CA LEU A 32 9.10 2.44 -4.82
C LEU A 32 9.98 1.64 -3.85
N HIS A 33 9.35 0.88 -2.96
CA HIS A 33 10.03 -0.04 -2.05
C HIS A 33 9.27 -1.36 -1.99
N VAL A 34 9.95 -2.47 -2.28
CA VAL A 34 9.43 -3.82 -2.08
C VAL A 34 9.52 -4.14 -0.59
N ILE A 35 8.38 -4.33 0.05
CA ILE A 35 8.27 -4.55 1.50
C ILE A 35 8.65 -5.99 1.84
N SER A 36 8.17 -6.95 1.05
CA SER A 36 8.41 -8.36 1.32
C SER A 36 8.19 -9.22 0.10
N VAL A 37 8.83 -10.39 0.13
CA VAL A 37 8.69 -11.47 -0.83
C VAL A 37 8.41 -12.74 -0.02
N ARG A 38 7.28 -13.38 -0.26
CA ARG A 38 6.79 -14.52 0.51
C ARG A 38 6.48 -15.69 -0.41
N PRO A 39 7.28 -16.76 -0.37
CA PRO A 39 6.89 -18.03 -0.97
C PRO A 39 5.59 -18.54 -0.36
N SER A 40 4.71 -19.07 -1.19
CA SER A 40 3.43 -19.65 -0.80
C SER A 40 3.21 -20.96 -1.55
N ILE A 41 2.43 -21.85 -0.94
CA ILE A 41 1.98 -23.10 -1.54
C ILE A 41 0.46 -23.14 -1.39
N ARG A 42 -0.24 -23.45 -2.48
CA ARG A 42 -1.68 -23.76 -2.42
C ARG A 42 -1.96 -25.10 -3.06
N VAL A 43 -3.05 -25.73 -2.63
CA VAL A 43 -3.59 -26.94 -3.26
C VAL A 43 -4.76 -26.52 -4.16
N GLY A 44 -4.69 -26.90 -5.43
CA GLY A 44 -5.76 -26.68 -6.39
C GLY A 44 -6.99 -27.55 -6.10
N PRO A 45 -8.15 -27.24 -6.68
CA PRO A 45 -9.35 -28.08 -6.56
C PRO A 45 -9.16 -29.51 -7.08
N ASP A 46 -8.18 -29.70 -7.95
CA ASP A 46 -7.74 -30.97 -8.56
C ASP A 46 -6.68 -31.71 -7.71
N GLY A 47 -6.29 -31.17 -6.55
CA GLY A 47 -5.26 -31.74 -5.69
C GLY A 47 -3.83 -31.40 -6.10
N LEU A 48 -3.62 -30.60 -7.16
CA LEU A 48 -2.28 -30.19 -7.57
C LEU A 48 -1.68 -29.18 -6.60
N VAL A 49 -0.44 -29.39 -6.22
CA VAL A 49 0.34 -28.47 -5.39
C VAL A 49 0.96 -27.40 -6.29
N VAL A 50 0.61 -26.14 -6.05
CA VAL A 50 1.11 -24.99 -6.82
C VAL A 50 1.99 -24.15 -5.91
N ALA A 51 3.24 -23.93 -6.33
CA ALA A 51 4.15 -23.01 -5.69
C ALA A 51 3.99 -21.60 -6.28
N GLU A 52 3.84 -20.61 -5.42
CA GLU A 52 3.62 -19.22 -5.80
C GLU A 52 4.51 -18.31 -4.97
N VAL A 53 4.67 -17.07 -5.41
CA VAL A 53 5.36 -16.02 -4.64
C VAL A 53 4.46 -14.81 -4.55
N VAL A 54 4.23 -14.34 -3.33
CA VAL A 54 3.50 -13.09 -3.07
C VAL A 54 4.52 -12.02 -2.74
N ALA A 55 4.54 -10.93 -3.49
CA ALA A 55 5.40 -9.79 -3.21
C ALA A 55 4.59 -8.51 -3.03
N ASP A 56 4.88 -7.76 -1.97
CA ASP A 56 4.22 -6.50 -1.68
C ASP A 56 5.19 -5.34 -1.92
N TYR A 57 4.68 -4.25 -2.49
CA TYR A 57 5.44 -3.01 -2.62
C TYR A 57 4.60 -1.80 -2.22
N VAL A 58 5.29 -0.73 -1.86
CA VAL A 58 4.72 0.58 -1.57
C VAL A 58 5.35 1.63 -2.48
N GLN A 59 4.54 2.59 -2.89
CA GLN A 59 5.04 3.83 -3.48
C GLN A 59 4.76 4.99 -2.54
N THR A 60 5.74 5.87 -2.37
CA THR A 60 5.60 7.07 -1.54
C THR A 60 5.96 8.33 -2.30
N VAL A 61 5.23 9.40 -2.00
CA VAL A 61 5.59 10.76 -2.41
C VAL A 61 5.37 11.70 -1.23
N GLU A 62 6.29 12.65 -1.09
CA GLU A 62 6.15 13.76 -0.17
C GLU A 62 5.94 15.05 -0.96
N LEU A 63 4.98 15.84 -0.53
CA LEU A 63 4.56 17.05 -1.21
C LEU A 63 3.94 18.05 -0.22
N THR A 64 3.80 19.30 -0.61
CA THR A 64 3.05 20.31 0.15
C THR A 64 1.55 20.19 -0.12
N ALA A 65 0.72 20.74 0.78
CA ALA A 65 -0.71 20.81 0.55
C ALA A 65 -1.06 21.60 -0.72
N ALA A 66 -0.31 22.65 -1.05
CA ALA A 66 -0.48 23.38 -2.31
C ALA A 66 -0.23 22.48 -3.54
N GLU A 67 0.86 21.70 -3.54
CA GLU A 67 1.17 20.74 -4.60
C GLU A 67 0.15 19.59 -4.68
N PHE A 68 -0.45 19.21 -3.55
CA PHE A 68 -1.56 18.27 -3.52
C PHE A 68 -2.80 18.85 -4.19
N ALA A 69 -3.17 20.09 -3.83
CA ALA A 69 -4.36 20.77 -4.33
C ALA A 69 -4.38 20.85 -5.86
N GLN A 70 -3.21 21.14 -6.46
CA GLN A 70 -3.03 21.20 -7.92
C GLN A 70 -3.35 19.86 -8.61
N ARG A 71 -3.11 18.73 -7.93
CA ARG A 71 -3.34 17.38 -8.47
C ARG A 71 -4.72 16.83 -8.14
N ALA A 72 -5.21 17.11 -6.93
CA ALA A 72 -6.47 16.57 -6.41
C ALA A 72 -7.69 17.47 -6.64
N GLY A 73 -7.50 18.68 -7.18
CA GLY A 73 -8.59 19.63 -7.44
C GLY A 73 -9.08 20.38 -6.20
N GLY A 74 -8.35 20.32 -5.08
CA GLY A 74 -8.69 21.06 -3.86
C GLY A 74 -8.03 20.52 -2.59
N LEU A 75 -8.27 21.23 -1.49
CA LEU A 75 -7.83 20.85 -0.14
C LEU A 75 -9.04 20.74 0.79
N PRO A 76 -9.02 19.81 1.76
CA PRO A 76 -9.91 19.92 2.90
C PRO A 76 -9.57 21.18 3.71
N GLY A 77 -10.59 21.80 4.31
CA GLY A 77 -10.40 22.97 5.17
C GLY A 77 -9.53 22.63 6.39
N GLY A 78 -8.81 23.63 6.92
CA GLY A 78 -7.98 23.45 8.12
C GLY A 78 -6.54 23.00 7.86
N ILE A 79 -6.10 22.93 6.60
CA ILE A 79 -4.70 22.68 6.22
C ILE A 79 -4.10 23.95 5.60
N GLY A 80 -2.91 24.35 6.05
CA GLY A 80 -2.14 25.43 5.42
C GLY A 80 -1.41 24.95 4.14
N PRO A 81 -1.19 25.81 3.13
CA PRO A 81 -0.61 25.41 1.84
C PRO A 81 0.79 24.78 1.95
N GLU A 82 1.58 25.17 2.95
CA GLU A 82 2.94 24.66 3.20
C GLU A 82 2.98 23.37 4.02
N THR A 83 1.83 22.89 4.50
CA THR A 83 1.78 21.65 5.30
C THR A 83 2.30 20.47 4.49
N ARG A 84 3.27 19.76 5.04
CA ARG A 84 3.86 18.57 4.39
C ARG A 84 2.92 17.37 4.51
N LEU A 85 2.75 16.68 3.40
CA LEU A 85 1.92 15.48 3.25
C LEU A 85 2.77 14.32 2.76
N GLN A 86 2.54 13.13 3.30
CA GLN A 86 3.08 11.88 2.77
C GLN A 86 1.93 11.00 2.27
N LEU A 87 1.94 10.73 0.96
CA LEU A 87 0.95 9.88 0.31
C LEU A 87 1.53 8.50 0.04
N PHE A 88 0.62 7.52 0.02
CA PHE A 88 0.96 6.12 -0.20
C PHE A 88 0.13 5.57 -1.36
N GLY A 89 0.82 4.92 -2.28
CA GLY A 89 0.28 3.91 -3.17
C GLY A 89 0.98 2.59 -2.93
N GLY A 90 0.69 1.59 -3.74
CA GLY A 90 1.37 0.30 -3.63
C GLY A 90 0.53 -0.81 -4.23
N GLY A 91 1.03 -2.03 -4.12
CA GLY A 91 0.34 -3.18 -4.66
C GLY A 91 0.97 -4.49 -4.23
N VAL A 92 0.30 -5.55 -4.68
CA VAL A 92 0.68 -6.94 -4.43
C VAL A 92 0.78 -7.64 -5.77
N PHE A 93 1.90 -8.31 -6.00
CA PHE A 93 2.10 -9.24 -7.10
C PHE A 93 1.98 -10.68 -6.60
N ILE A 94 1.39 -11.53 -7.43
CA ILE A 94 1.52 -12.98 -7.29
C ILE A 94 2.23 -13.51 -8.52
N PHE A 95 3.31 -14.23 -8.30
CA PHE A 95 4.07 -14.95 -9.33
C PHE A 95 3.72 -16.43 -9.30
N ASP A 96 3.62 -17.04 -10.48
CA ASP A 96 3.49 -18.49 -10.63
C ASP A 96 4.82 -19.22 -10.38
N GLN A 97 4.80 -20.56 -10.47
CA GLN A 97 5.98 -21.42 -10.28
C GLN A 97 7.11 -21.20 -11.30
N PHE A 98 6.88 -20.41 -12.35
CA PHE A 98 7.84 -20.07 -13.39
C PHE A 98 8.31 -18.61 -13.29
N GLY A 99 7.87 -17.88 -12.26
CA GLY A 99 8.21 -16.48 -12.04
C GLY A 99 7.43 -15.50 -12.91
N ARG A 100 6.31 -15.92 -13.52
CA ARG A 100 5.45 -15.03 -14.30
C ARG A 100 4.44 -14.35 -13.38
N ALA A 101 4.26 -13.04 -13.53
CA ALA A 101 3.21 -12.33 -12.82
C ALA A 101 1.84 -12.81 -13.31
N LYS A 102 1.12 -13.56 -12.46
CA LYS A 102 -0.24 -14.05 -12.74
C LYS A 102 -1.31 -13.08 -12.27
N PHE A 103 -0.98 -12.23 -11.30
CA PHE A 103 -1.91 -11.31 -10.67
C PHE A 103 -1.18 -10.09 -10.13
N HIS A 104 -1.80 -8.93 -10.27
CA HIS A 104 -1.36 -7.65 -9.73
C HIS A 104 -2.58 -6.88 -9.23
N GLN A 105 -2.64 -6.63 -7.92
CA GLN A 105 -3.64 -5.75 -7.32
C GLN A 105 -2.94 -4.49 -6.82
N THR A 106 -3.42 -3.33 -7.24
CA THR A 106 -2.78 -2.05 -6.91
C THR A 106 -3.76 -1.06 -6.30
N LYS A 107 -3.20 -0.13 -5.54
CA LYS A 107 -3.80 1.13 -5.11
C LYS A 107 -2.87 2.26 -5.60
N PRO A 108 -3.09 2.79 -6.82
CA PRO A 108 -2.17 3.73 -7.46
C PRO A 108 -2.02 5.01 -6.64
N LEU A 109 -0.85 5.64 -6.65
CA LEU A 109 -0.61 6.85 -5.88
C LEU A 109 -1.47 8.02 -6.39
N GLN A 110 -1.69 8.06 -7.71
CA GLN A 110 -2.38 9.08 -8.49
C GLN A 110 -3.90 9.00 -8.42
N ASP A 111 -4.44 8.06 -7.64
CA ASP A 111 -5.85 8.02 -7.29
C ASP A 111 -6.17 9.18 -6.33
N TRP A 112 -6.23 10.39 -6.90
CA TRP A 112 -6.31 11.63 -6.13
C TRP A 112 -7.59 11.74 -5.33
N ALA A 113 -8.69 11.16 -5.83
CA ALA A 113 -9.95 11.07 -5.10
C ALA A 113 -9.75 10.26 -3.79
N ARG A 114 -9.12 9.08 -3.85
CA ARG A 114 -8.80 8.29 -2.66
C ARG A 114 -7.83 9.02 -1.73
N GLN A 115 -6.80 9.67 -2.28
CA GLN A 115 -5.86 10.44 -1.46
C GLN A 115 -6.54 11.61 -0.75
N ALA A 116 -7.48 12.28 -1.41
CA ALA A 116 -8.25 13.39 -0.83
C ALA A 116 -9.19 12.91 0.29
N LEU A 117 -9.83 11.74 0.11
CA LEU A 117 -10.62 11.11 1.16
C LEU A 117 -9.77 10.73 2.36
N ARG A 118 -8.58 10.14 2.14
CA ARG A 118 -7.63 9.84 3.21
C ARG A 118 -7.18 11.11 3.93
N LEU A 119 -6.81 12.16 3.19
CA LEU A 119 -6.37 13.42 3.79
C LEU A 119 -7.47 14.05 4.65
N ARG A 120 -8.71 14.08 4.16
CA ARG A 120 -9.87 14.57 4.92
C ARG A 120 -10.04 13.81 6.22
N HIS A 121 -9.99 12.47 6.17
CA HIS A 121 -10.03 11.64 7.39
C HIS A 121 -8.91 12.01 8.37
N LEU A 122 -7.69 12.20 7.90
CA LEU A 122 -6.58 12.59 8.77
C LEU A 122 -6.81 13.96 9.44
N VAL A 123 -7.40 14.92 8.71
CA VAL A 123 -7.76 16.25 9.25
C VAL A 123 -8.88 16.16 10.27
N ASP A 124 -10.00 15.53 9.90
CA ASP A 124 -11.21 15.43 10.71
C ASP A 124 -10.94 14.76 12.08
N HIS A 125 -9.95 13.88 12.11
CA HIS A 125 -9.53 13.16 13.32
C HIS A 125 -8.24 13.69 13.96
N GLY A 126 -7.65 14.79 13.46
CA GLY A 126 -6.42 15.37 14.00
C GLY A 126 -5.21 14.42 13.97
N LEU A 127 -5.15 13.51 13.00
CA LEU A 127 -4.14 12.46 12.86
C LEU A 127 -2.89 12.99 12.14
N GLN A 128 -2.16 13.86 12.84
CA GLN A 128 -0.90 14.43 12.39
C GLN A 128 0.28 13.99 13.27
N ASP A 129 1.48 14.15 12.76
CA ASP A 129 2.69 13.93 13.54
C ASP A 129 2.98 15.09 14.51
N ARG A 130 4.01 14.94 15.35
CA ARG A 130 4.44 15.96 16.34
C ARG A 130 4.85 17.31 15.71
N THR A 131 5.09 17.36 14.41
CA THR A 131 5.47 18.56 13.65
C THR A 131 4.33 19.10 12.80
N GLY A 132 3.10 18.58 12.96
CA GLY A 132 1.93 19.03 12.20
C GLY A 132 1.86 18.51 10.76
N ARG A 133 2.59 17.43 10.44
CA ARG A 133 2.58 16.81 9.09
C ARG A 133 1.57 15.67 9.02
N PHE A 134 0.93 15.50 7.87
CA PHE A 134 -0.07 14.44 7.66
C PHE A 134 0.51 13.25 6.88
N GLY A 135 0.14 12.04 7.29
CA GLY A 135 0.54 10.79 6.63
C GLY A 135 1.93 10.27 7.00
N PHE A 136 2.73 11.02 7.77
CA PHE A 136 4.08 10.61 8.21
C PHE A 136 4.09 9.66 9.42
N THR A 137 2.92 9.34 9.96
CA THR A 137 2.76 8.39 11.05
C THR A 137 1.81 7.29 10.61
N LEU A 138 1.86 6.15 11.30
CA LEU A 138 0.88 5.07 11.12
C LEU A 138 -0.55 5.47 11.56
N SER A 139 -0.81 6.75 11.84
CA SER A 139 -2.14 7.34 12.08
C SER A 139 -3.05 6.53 13.02
N LEU A 140 -2.51 6.04 14.16
CA LEU A 140 -3.32 5.42 15.20
C LEU A 140 -3.50 6.39 16.37
N PRO A 141 -4.76 6.70 16.79
CA PRO A 141 -5.02 7.41 18.03
C PRO A 141 -4.32 6.73 19.23
N ARG A 142 -3.92 7.51 20.25
CA ARG A 142 -3.47 6.95 21.54
C ARG A 142 -4.61 6.07 22.11
N GLY A 143 -4.43 4.74 22.11
CA GLY A 143 -5.36 3.78 22.74
C GLY A 143 -5.93 2.68 21.82
N GLN A 144 -5.82 2.78 20.49
CA GLN A 144 -6.40 1.81 19.54
C GLN A 144 -5.35 1.03 18.73
N ARG A 145 -4.14 0.85 19.28
CA ARG A 145 -2.92 0.46 18.54
C ARG A 145 -2.88 -0.94 17.90
N PHE A 146 -3.89 -1.79 18.10
CA PHE A 146 -3.86 -3.18 17.65
C PHE A 146 -5.25 -3.85 17.65
N ALA A 147 -6.16 -3.38 18.52
CA ALA A 147 -7.28 -4.18 18.98
C ALA A 147 -8.56 -4.12 18.13
N LEU A 148 -8.84 -3.10 17.31
CA LEU A 148 -10.19 -2.96 16.73
C LEU A 148 -10.63 -4.12 15.80
N MET A 149 -9.69 -4.75 15.09
CA MET A 149 -9.94 -5.95 14.26
C MET A 149 -9.40 -7.25 14.89
N HIS A 150 -8.75 -7.16 16.05
CA HIS A 150 -8.28 -8.30 16.85
C HIS A 150 -9.13 -8.57 18.10
N VAL A 151 -10.11 -7.70 18.40
CA VAL A 151 -11.16 -7.98 19.38
C VAL A 151 -12.03 -9.06 18.74
N ALA A 152 -11.80 -10.31 19.13
CA ALA A 152 -12.77 -11.36 18.93
C ALA A 152 -14.11 -10.83 19.46
N ASP A 153 -15.13 -10.83 18.61
CA ASP A 153 -16.48 -10.49 19.01
C ASP A 153 -16.94 -11.51 20.08
N ARG A 154 -16.81 -11.14 21.35
CA ARG A 154 -17.28 -11.98 22.47
C ARG A 154 -18.80 -11.98 22.58
N ARG A 155 -19.52 -11.24 21.73
CA ARG A 155 -21.00 -11.26 21.64
C ARG A 155 -21.52 -12.05 20.45
N ALA A 156 -20.65 -12.55 19.55
CA ALA A 156 -21.07 -13.46 18.47
C ALA A 156 -21.46 -14.88 18.97
N GLY A 157 -21.50 -15.10 20.29
CA GLY A 157 -21.78 -16.41 20.91
C GLY A 157 -22.98 -16.47 21.84
N GLU A 158 -23.78 -15.41 21.98
CA GLU A 158 -24.99 -15.42 22.80
C GLU A 158 -26.14 -14.74 22.06
N ASP A 159 -26.68 -15.44 21.06
CA ASP A 159 -28.07 -15.30 20.61
C ASP A 159 -28.40 -16.59 19.82
N TRP A 160 -28.75 -17.63 20.58
CA TRP A 160 -29.52 -18.80 20.10
C TRP A 160 -30.74 -18.96 21.02
#